data_AF-A0A3M0YNV4-F1
#
_entry.id   AF-A0A3M0YNV4-F1
#
_cell.length_a   1.000
_cell.length_b   1.000
_cell.length_c   1.000
_cell.angle_alpha   90.00
_cell.angle_beta   90.00
_cell.angle_gamma   90.00
#
_symmetry.space_group_name_H-M   'P 1'
#
loop_
_entity.id
_entity.type
_entity.pdbx_description
1 polymer ?
#
loop_
_entity_poly.entity_id
_entity_poly.type
_entity_poly.pdbx_seq_one_letter_code
_entity_poly.pdbx_strand_id
1 'polypeptide(L)'
;MKVKIKPSDLYYKYRRKKVTRHLPKFSGKPDGEYFGRDDLYEVISMFESVHGELGSTDQAILQRAEELLDRLPALIDSREMIFDALVDGLRDYV
;
A
#
# COMPACT_ATOMS: atom_id res chain seq x y z
N MET A 1 -0.63 -6.25 13.86
CA MET A 1 -1.63 -5.34 14.49
C MET A 1 -2.57 -4.85 13.39
N LYS A 2 -3.90 -4.76 13.60
CA LYS A 2 -4.80 -4.26 12.53
C LYS A 2 -4.73 -2.73 12.47
N VAL A 3 -3.93 -2.21 11.55
CA VAL A 3 -3.83 -0.77 11.27
C VAL A 3 -5.02 -0.38 10.40
N LYS A 4 -5.65 0.75 10.73
CA LYS A 4 -6.74 1.33 9.94
C LYS A 4 -6.30 2.68 9.42
N ILE A 5 -6.20 2.81 8.10
CA ILE A 5 -5.81 4.05 7.43
C ILE A 5 -7.07 4.70 6.84
N LYS A 6 -7.29 5.96 7.15
CA LYS A 6 -8.36 6.75 6.53
C LYS A 6 -7.82 7.42 5.27
N PRO A 7 -8.69 7.68 4.27
CA PRO A 7 -8.29 8.47 3.10
C PRO A 7 -7.72 9.86 3.43
N SER A 8 -8.06 10.44 4.59
CA SER A 8 -7.54 11.72 5.07
C SER A 8 -6.10 11.66 5.57
N ASP A 9 -5.60 10.45 5.86
CA ASP A 9 -4.26 10.25 6.40
C ASP A 9 -3.21 10.17 5.27
N LEU A 10 -3.67 10.02 4.02
CA LEU A 10 -2.81 10.00 2.83
C LEU A 10 -2.47 11.41 2.38
N TYR A 11 -1.20 11.63 2.04
CA TYR A 11 -0.69 12.87 1.48
C TYR A 11 -1.09 13.04 0.01
N TYR A 12 -0.97 11.98 -0.80
CA TYR A 12 -1.34 12.03 -2.21
C TYR A 12 -2.84 11.79 -2.44
N LYS A 13 -3.33 12.31 -3.56
CA LYS A 13 -4.74 12.13 -3.97
C LYS A 13 -4.88 10.92 -4.88
N TYR A 14 -5.56 9.89 -4.39
CA TYR A 14 -5.90 8.69 -5.16
C TYR A 14 -7.34 8.74 -5.70
N ARG A 15 -7.56 8.07 -6.83
CA ARG A 15 -8.88 7.97 -7.47
C ARG A 15 -9.74 6.96 -6.72
N ARG A 16 -10.99 7.33 -6.46
CA ARG A 16 -12.00 6.42 -5.92
C ARG A 16 -12.60 5.57 -7.03
N LYS A 17 -11.94 4.47 -7.41
CA LYS A 17 -12.45 3.57 -8.45
C LYS A 17 -13.61 2.73 -7.91
N LYS A 18 -14.83 3.24 -8.05
CA LYS A 18 -16.06 2.57 -7.59
C LYS A 18 -16.27 1.21 -8.27
N VAL A 19 -15.80 1.06 -9.52
CA VAL A 19 -15.92 -0.17 -10.30
C VAL A 19 -15.14 -1.31 -9.65
N THR A 20 -13.91 -1.07 -9.19
CA THR A 20 -13.04 -2.09 -8.56
C THR A 20 -13.20 -2.18 -7.05
N ARG A 21 -14.06 -1.35 -6.44
CA ARG A 21 -14.24 -1.26 -4.99
C ARG A 21 -14.68 -2.58 -4.34
N HIS A 22 -15.48 -3.37 -5.05
CA HIS A 22 -16.04 -4.62 -4.54
C HIS A 22 -15.13 -5.84 -4.75
N LEU A 23 -14.05 -5.68 -5.52
CA LEU A 23 -13.09 -6.75 -5.75
C LEU A 23 -12.26 -7.02 -4.49
N PRO A 24 -11.81 -8.26 -4.26
CA PRO A 24 -10.87 -8.58 -3.20
C PRO A 24 -9.64 -7.68 -3.27
N LYS A 25 -9.25 -7.14 -2.12
CA LYS A 25 -8.03 -6.36 -1.95
C LYS A 25 -6.92 -7.23 -1.39
N PHE A 26 -5.69 -6.73 -1.49
CA PHE A 26 -4.52 -7.43 -0.97
C PHE A 26 -4.75 -7.82 0.51
N SER A 27 -4.58 -9.10 0.80
CA SER A 27 -4.83 -9.68 2.13
C SER A 27 -3.65 -10.51 2.65
N GLY A 28 -2.50 -10.40 1.98
CA GLY A 28 -1.33 -11.21 2.21
C GLY A 28 -0.92 -12.00 0.97
N LYS A 29 0.17 -12.75 1.09
CA LYS A 29 0.74 -13.55 0.01
C LYS A 29 0.29 -15.01 0.10
N PRO A 30 0.27 -15.75 -1.02
CA PRO A 30 0.62 -15.30 -2.37
C PRO A 30 -0.49 -14.46 -3.04
N ASP A 31 -0.12 -13.37 -3.74
CA ASP A 31 -1.07 -12.53 -4.51
C ASP A 31 -0.38 -11.89 -5.75
N GLY A 32 -0.48 -12.58 -6.88
CA GLY A 32 0.08 -12.14 -8.15
C GLY A 32 -0.80 -11.18 -8.96
N GLU A 33 -1.94 -10.72 -8.41
CA GLU A 33 -2.84 -9.82 -9.13
C GLU A 33 -2.21 -8.43 -9.35
N TYR A 34 -2.66 -7.74 -10.39
CA TYR A 34 -2.21 -6.39 -10.70
C TYR A 34 -2.58 -5.40 -9.59
N PHE A 35 -1.64 -4.52 -9.23
CA PHE A 35 -1.82 -3.47 -8.24
C PHE A 35 -2.26 -2.14 -8.85
N GLY A 36 -3.43 -1.66 -8.44
CA GLY A 36 -3.97 -0.38 -8.87
C GLY A 36 -3.33 0.80 -8.14
N ARG A 37 -2.15 1.26 -8.58
CA ARG A 37 -1.39 2.37 -7.93
C ARG A 37 -2.16 3.68 -7.75
N ASP A 38 -3.13 3.96 -8.61
CA ASP A 38 -3.98 5.16 -8.53
C ASP A 38 -5.35 4.90 -7.85
N ASP A 39 -5.65 3.65 -7.46
CA ASP A 39 -6.90 3.29 -6.79
C ASP A 39 -6.77 3.43 -5.28
N LEU A 40 -7.53 4.37 -4.70
CA LEU A 40 -7.53 4.64 -3.27
C LEU A 40 -7.76 3.38 -2.42
N TYR A 41 -8.64 2.48 -2.86
CA TYR A 41 -9.00 1.31 -2.06
C TYR A 41 -7.92 0.22 -2.12
N GLU A 42 -7.19 0.12 -3.24
CA GLU A 42 -6.00 -0.74 -3.36
C GLU A 42 -4.89 -0.21 -2.45
N VAL A 43 -4.60 1.08 -2.55
CA VAL A 43 -3.51 1.74 -1.83
C VAL A 43 -3.71 1.66 -0.32
N ILE A 44 -4.92 1.93 0.18
CA ILE A 44 -5.21 1.80 1.62
C ILE A 44 -4.96 0.37 2.10
N SER A 45 -5.50 -0.63 1.40
CA SER A 45 -5.34 -2.04 1.80
C SER A 45 -3.89 -2.48 1.81
N MET A 46 -3.10 -1.98 0.84
CA MET A 46 -1.67 -2.24 0.74
C MET A 46 -0.92 -1.63 1.93
N PHE A 47 -1.13 -0.34 2.21
CA PHE A 47 -0.45 0.33 3.31
C PHE A 47 -0.86 -0.21 4.68
N GLU A 48 -2.12 -0.59 4.88
CA GLU A 48 -2.55 -1.26 6.12
C GLU A 48 -1.80 -2.58 6.32
N SER A 49 -1.57 -3.33 5.24
CA SER A 49 -0.82 -4.59 5.28
C SER A 49 0.66 -4.35 5.56
N VAL A 50 1.29 -3.38 4.90
CA VAL A 50 2.71 -3.01 5.10
C VAL A 50 2.94 -2.53 6.53
N HIS A 51 2.09 -1.65 7.06
CA HIS A 51 2.15 -1.22 8.45
C HIS A 51 1.95 -2.38 9.43
N GLY A 52 1.01 -3.28 9.11
CA GLY A 52 0.76 -4.49 9.88
C GLY A 52 1.99 -5.39 9.98
N GLU A 53 2.74 -5.54 8.88
CA GLU A 53 3.98 -6.32 8.78
C GLU A 53 5.15 -5.66 9.51
N LEU A 54 5.33 -4.35 9.33
CA LEU A 54 6.37 -3.58 9.99
C LEU A 54 6.11 -3.38 11.48
N GLY A 55 4.88 -3.58 11.94
CA GLY A 55 4.49 -3.34 13.33
C GLY A 55 4.43 -1.86 13.73
N SER A 56 4.36 -0.94 12.76
CA SER A 56 4.28 0.51 12.99
C SER A 56 2.89 1.06 12.66
N THR A 57 2.50 2.14 13.34
CA THR A 57 1.33 2.96 12.99
C THR A 57 1.71 4.43 12.73
N ASP A 58 3.00 4.70 12.53
CA ASP A 58 3.51 6.06 12.46
C ASP A 58 3.18 6.73 11.13
N GLN A 59 2.65 7.95 11.21
CA GLN A 59 2.33 8.77 10.04
C GLN A 59 3.55 9.00 9.13
N ALA A 60 4.76 9.04 9.70
CA ALA A 60 6.00 9.18 8.93
C ALA A 60 6.30 7.96 8.06
N ILE A 61 5.95 6.74 8.51
CA ILE A 61 6.09 5.52 7.71
C ILE A 61 5.07 5.51 6.59
N LEU A 62 3.83 5.94 6.86
CA LEU A 62 2.79 6.06 5.83
C LEU A 62 3.21 7.01 4.71
N GLN A 63 3.73 8.19 5.07
CA GLN A 63 4.23 9.17 4.09
C GLN A 63 5.40 8.62 3.27
N ARG A 64 6.34 7.91 3.89
CA ARG A 64 7.44 7.27 3.16
C ARG A 64 6.95 6.15 2.25
N ALA A 65 5.94 5.38 2.66
CA ALA A 65 5.32 4.36 1.82
C ALA A 65 4.69 4.98 0.57
N GLU A 66 4.03 6.14 0.71
CA GLU A 66 3.51 6.92 -0.41
C GLU A 66 4.62 7.39 -1.36
N GLU A 67 5.69 7.98 -0.83
CA GLU A 67 6.83 8.44 -1.63
C GLU A 67 7.53 7.29 -2.36
N LEU A 68 7.70 6.16 -1.69
CA LEU A 68 8.33 4.98 -2.28
C LEU A 68 7.45 4.41 -3.38
N LEU A 69 6.13 4.30 -3.15
CA LEU A 69 5.18 3.81 -4.14
C LEU A 69 5.18 4.66 -5.43
N ASP A 70 5.28 5.98 -5.31
CA ASP A 70 5.36 6.90 -6.45
C ASP A 70 6.67 6.71 -7.25
N ARG A 71 7.76 6.32 -6.58
CA ARG A 71 9.09 6.11 -7.20
C ARG A 71 9.31 4.70 -7.76
N LEU A 72 8.50 3.72 -7.37
CA LEU A 72 8.69 2.34 -7.82
C LEU A 72 8.52 2.24 -9.34
N PRO A 73 9.41 1.53 -10.06
CA PRO A 73 9.33 1.43 -11.50
C PRO A 73 8.06 0.66 -11.93
N ALA A 74 7.56 0.97 -13.13
CA ALA A 74 6.33 0.38 -13.65
C ALA A 74 6.37 -1.15 -13.81
N LEU A 75 7.57 -1.75 -13.85
CA LEU A 75 7.74 -3.22 -13.89
C LEU A 75 7.36 -3.91 -12.57
N ILE A 76 7.24 -3.16 -11.46
CA ILE A 76 6.74 -3.66 -10.18
C ILE A 76 5.23 -3.42 -10.18
N ASP A 77 4.45 -4.31 -10.76
CA ASP A 77 3.03 -4.08 -11.03
C ASP A 77 2.09 -5.06 -10.35
N SER A 78 2.59 -6.16 -9.76
CA SER A 78 1.78 -7.05 -8.94
C SER A 78 1.69 -6.59 -7.49
N ARG A 79 0.59 -6.94 -6.82
CA ARG A 79 0.36 -6.63 -5.40
C ARG A 79 1.47 -7.18 -4.51
N GLU A 80 1.88 -8.42 -4.74
CA GLU A 80 2.96 -9.06 -4.00
C GLU A 80 4.30 -8.33 -4.18
N MET A 81 4.68 -7.98 -5.41
CA MET A 81 5.93 -7.25 -5.66
C MET A 81 5.91 -5.84 -5.04
N ILE A 82 4.77 -5.15 -5.09
CA ILE A 82 4.61 -3.84 -4.42
C ILE A 82 4.75 -4.00 -2.91
N PHE A 83 4.08 -4.97 -2.32
CA PHE A 83 4.16 -5.23 -0.88
C PHE A 83 5.61 -5.48 -0.45
N ASP A 84 6.32 -6.37 -1.16
CA ASP A 84 7.72 -6.68 -0.89
C ASP A 84 8.61 -5.45 -0.99
N ALA A 85 8.49 -4.71 -2.09
CA ALA A 85 9.29 -3.51 -2.30
C ALA A 85 9.05 -2.44 -1.21
N LEU A 86 7.81 -2.30 -0.75
CA LEU A 86 7.47 -1.36 0.32
C LEU A 86 7.99 -1.82 1.68
N VAL A 87 7.79 -3.08 2.05
CA VAL A 87 8.27 -3.61 3.34
C VAL A 87 9.79 -3.55 3.41
N ASP A 88 10.48 -4.02 2.38
CA ASP A 88 11.95 -4.02 2.35
C ASP A 88 12.52 -2.60 2.36
N GLY A 89 11.90 -1.67 1.61
CA GLY A 89 12.34 -0.28 1.57
C GLY A 89 12.07 0.54 2.84
N LEU A 90 11.15 0.08 3.70
CA LEU A 90 10.74 0.79 4.92
C LEU A 90 11.28 0.15 6.20
N ARG A 91 11.80 -1.08 6.15
CA ARG A 91 12.23 -1.85 7.32
C ARG A 91 13.29 -1.13 8.17
N ASP A 92 14.19 -0.37 7.54
CA ASP A 92 15.25 0.36 8.25
C ASP A 92 14.76 1.63 8.98
N TYR A 93 13.48 2.00 8.82
CA TYR A 93 12.89 3.21 9.39
C TYR A 93 12.00 2.96 10.63
N VAL A 94 11.86 1.70 11.05
CA VAL A 94 10.96 1.27 12.14
C VAL A 94 11.74 0.80 13.35
#